data_AF-G5SEX7-F1
#
_entry.id   AF-G5SEX7-F1
#
_cell.length_a   1.000
_cell.length_b   1.000
_cell.length_c   1.000
_cell.angle_alpha   90.00
_cell.angle_beta   90.00
_cell.angle_gamma   90.00
#
_symmetry.space_group_name_H-M   'P 1'
#
loop_
_entity.id
_entity.type
_entity.pdbx_description
1 polymer ?
#
loop_
_entity_poly.entity_id
_entity_poly.type
_entity_poly.pdbx_seq_one_letter_code
_entity_poly.pdbx_strand_id
1 'polypeptide(L)'
;VGGRLLETDAQGRVVYAHQPGQMIIDEVFGSGTDARALAAAQLGQVARRMADLIVEVITGALSPLAQSLMQTGLLPADITPEVITLSGGVGECYRNQPADPFCFSDIGPLLATALHEHPRLREMNVQFPAQTVRATVIGAGAHTLSLSGSTIWLEDVQLPLRNLPVAIPQDDADLVNAWRQALLQLDLDPQTDAYVLALPATLPVRYAALLTVINALTAFVARYPNPHPLLVVAEQDFGKALGMLLRPQLPQLPLAVIDEVVVRAGDYIDIGTPLFGGSVVPVTVKSLAFPS
;
A
#
# COMPACT_ATOMS: atom_id res chain seq x y z
N VAL A 1 -7.97 -11.88 -8.18
CA VAL A 1 -8.87 -12.54 -9.16
C VAL A 1 -9.61 -11.44 -9.94
N GLY A 2 -9.57 -11.45 -11.28
CA GLY A 2 -10.18 -10.39 -12.10
C GLY A 2 -10.70 -10.92 -13.44
N GLY A 3 -11.48 -10.10 -14.16
CA GLY A 3 -12.13 -10.47 -15.42
C GLY A 3 -11.16 -10.95 -16.51
N ARG A 4 -10.03 -10.25 -16.66
CA ARG A 4 -9.00 -10.54 -17.67
C ARG A 4 -8.25 -11.86 -17.51
N LEU A 5 -8.55 -12.67 -16.48
CA LEU A 5 -8.02 -14.04 -16.44
C LEU A 5 -8.46 -14.85 -17.66
N LEU A 6 -9.62 -14.53 -18.23
CA LEU A 6 -10.07 -15.00 -19.54
C LEU A 6 -10.40 -13.79 -20.42
N GLU A 7 -9.66 -13.63 -21.50
CA GLU A 7 -9.90 -12.59 -22.51
C GLU A 7 -10.77 -13.16 -23.62
N THR A 8 -11.82 -12.45 -24.00
CA THR A 8 -12.80 -12.87 -24.99
C THR A 8 -12.83 -11.94 -26.19
N ASP A 9 -13.33 -12.42 -27.32
CA ASP A 9 -13.80 -11.54 -28.39
C ASP A 9 -15.16 -10.90 -28.03
N ALA A 10 -15.67 -10.03 -28.89
CA ALA A 10 -16.96 -9.37 -28.71
C ALA A 10 -18.16 -10.35 -28.81
N GLN A 11 -17.93 -11.60 -29.18
CA GLN A 11 -18.95 -12.65 -29.25
C GLN A 11 -18.85 -13.61 -28.03
N GLY A 12 -17.95 -13.33 -27.09
CA GLY A 12 -17.77 -14.13 -25.88
C GLY A 12 -16.96 -15.41 -26.09
N ARG A 13 -16.25 -15.57 -27.21
CA ARG A 13 -15.30 -16.68 -27.38
C ARG A 13 -13.99 -16.33 -26.71
N VAL A 14 -13.42 -17.25 -25.94
CA VAL A 14 -12.13 -17.04 -25.30
C VAL A 14 -11.03 -16.98 -26.36
N VAL A 15 -10.28 -15.89 -26.37
CA VAL A 15 -9.10 -15.68 -27.22
C VAL A 15 -7.84 -16.13 -26.47
N TYR A 16 -7.80 -15.83 -25.17
CA TYR A 16 -6.66 -16.12 -24.32
C TYR A 16 -7.10 -16.43 -22.88
N ALA A 17 -6.45 -17.43 -22.28
CA ALA A 17 -6.60 -17.77 -20.87
C ALA A 17 -5.24 -17.65 -20.18
N HIS A 18 -5.16 -16.81 -19.15
CA HIS A 18 -3.99 -16.74 -18.29
C HIS A 18 -3.91 -17.99 -17.42
N GLN A 19 -2.71 -18.39 -16.99
CA GLN A 19 -2.52 -19.62 -16.19
C GLN A 19 -3.48 -19.72 -14.98
N PRO A 20 -3.70 -18.66 -14.17
CA PRO A 20 -4.68 -18.74 -13.08
C PRO A 20 -6.12 -18.98 -13.55
N GLY A 21 -6.49 -18.42 -14.71
CA GLY A 21 -7.80 -18.67 -15.34
C GLY A 21 -7.94 -20.11 -15.82
N GLN A 22 -6.87 -20.68 -16.41
CA GLN A 22 -6.83 -22.07 -16.84
C GLN A 22 -6.97 -23.04 -15.65
N MET A 23 -6.34 -22.75 -14.50
CA MET A 23 -6.48 -23.57 -13.30
C MET A 23 -7.93 -23.65 -12.82
N ILE A 24 -8.69 -22.54 -12.92
CA ILE A 24 -10.11 -22.52 -12.55
C ILE A 24 -10.95 -23.29 -13.57
N ILE A 25 -10.63 -23.17 -14.86
CA ILE A 25 -11.29 -23.97 -15.92
C ILE A 25 -11.08 -25.46 -15.68
N ASP A 26 -9.84 -25.86 -15.37
CA ASP A 26 -9.49 -27.26 -15.11
C ASP A 26 -10.21 -27.82 -13.88
N GLU A 27 -10.39 -27.02 -12.83
CA GLU A 27 -11.18 -27.40 -11.65
C GLU A 27 -12.66 -27.62 -12.00
N VAL A 28 -13.23 -26.75 -12.85
CA VAL A 28 -14.67 -26.77 -13.16
C VAL A 28 -15.01 -27.86 -14.18
N PHE A 29 -14.16 -28.08 -15.19
CA PHE A 29 -14.46 -28.94 -16.34
C PHE A 29 -13.51 -30.14 -16.50
N GLY A 30 -12.46 -30.24 -15.68
CA GLY A 30 -11.44 -31.27 -15.76
C GLY A 30 -10.14 -30.78 -16.38
N SER A 31 -9.04 -31.39 -15.97
CA SER A 31 -7.69 -30.98 -16.36
C SER A 31 -7.45 -31.10 -17.87
N GLY A 32 -6.85 -30.05 -18.45
CA GLY A 32 -6.57 -29.98 -19.88
C GLY A 32 -7.76 -29.53 -20.73
N THR A 33 -8.79 -28.96 -20.12
CA THR A 33 -9.92 -28.38 -20.86
C THR A 33 -9.46 -27.15 -21.65
N ASP A 34 -9.69 -27.15 -22.96
CA ASP A 34 -9.36 -25.98 -23.79
C ASP A 34 -10.34 -24.82 -23.50
N ALA A 35 -9.82 -23.74 -22.92
CA ALA A 35 -10.58 -22.53 -22.65
C ALA A 35 -11.28 -21.96 -23.90
N ARG A 36 -10.68 -22.13 -25.09
CA ARG A 36 -11.23 -21.62 -26.37
C ARG A 36 -12.45 -22.40 -26.84
N ALA A 37 -12.65 -23.61 -26.33
CA ALA A 37 -13.81 -24.45 -26.64
C ALA A 37 -15.02 -24.13 -25.75
N LEU A 38 -14.87 -23.28 -24.74
CA LEU A 38 -15.96 -22.97 -23.81
C LEU A 38 -17.02 -22.07 -24.45
N ALA A 39 -18.29 -22.46 -24.29
CA ALA A 39 -19.43 -21.62 -24.61
C ALA A 39 -19.68 -20.55 -23.54
N ALA A 40 -20.40 -19.48 -23.88
CA ALA A 40 -20.74 -18.40 -22.94
C ALA A 40 -21.39 -18.89 -21.63
N ALA A 41 -22.25 -19.91 -21.69
CA ALA A 41 -22.86 -20.51 -20.51
C ALA A 41 -21.84 -21.20 -19.58
N GLN A 42 -20.79 -21.79 -20.15
CA GLN A 42 -19.69 -22.40 -19.41
C GLN A 42 -18.79 -21.32 -18.77
N LEU A 43 -18.57 -20.19 -19.44
CA LEU A 43 -17.89 -19.04 -18.84
C LEU A 43 -18.63 -18.49 -17.62
N GLY A 44 -19.96 -18.53 -17.62
CA GLY A 44 -20.76 -18.22 -16.43
C GLY A 44 -20.51 -19.18 -15.26
N GLN A 45 -20.19 -20.45 -15.51
CA GLN A 45 -19.82 -21.41 -14.46
C GLN A 45 -18.42 -21.10 -13.89
N VAL A 46 -17.48 -20.73 -14.75
CA VAL A 46 -16.14 -20.27 -14.32
C VAL A 46 -16.25 -19.01 -13.47
N ALA A 47 -17.06 -18.04 -13.89
CA ALA A 47 -17.31 -16.80 -13.13
C ALA A 47 -17.92 -17.08 -11.75
N ARG A 48 -18.85 -18.05 -11.64
CA ARG A 48 -19.37 -18.50 -10.35
C ARG A 48 -18.28 -19.10 -9.46
N ARG A 49 -17.44 -19.99 -10.00
CA ARG A 49 -16.32 -20.55 -9.23
C ARG A 49 -15.33 -19.48 -8.78
N MET A 50 -15.05 -18.48 -9.62
CA MET A 50 -14.25 -17.32 -9.25
C MET A 50 -14.86 -16.52 -8.10
N ALA A 51 -16.19 -16.34 -8.08
CA ALA A 51 -16.89 -15.68 -6.98
C ALA A 51 -16.80 -16.51 -5.68
N ASP A 52 -16.96 -17.84 -5.76
CA ASP A 52 -16.80 -18.73 -4.61
C ASP A 52 -15.39 -18.61 -4.02
N LEU A 53 -14.35 -18.62 -4.86
CA LEU A 53 -12.94 -18.45 -4.44
C LEU A 53 -12.70 -17.13 -3.71
N ILE A 54 -13.32 -16.03 -4.17
CA ILE A 54 -13.25 -14.73 -3.48
C ILE A 54 -13.89 -14.83 -2.09
N VAL A 55 -15.04 -15.47 -1.97
CA VAL A 55 -15.73 -15.66 -0.69
C VAL A 55 -14.95 -16.58 0.24
N GLU A 56 -14.35 -17.65 -0.26
CA GLU A 56 -13.47 -18.54 0.52
C GLU A 56 -12.34 -17.75 1.19
N VAL A 57 -11.69 -16.86 0.44
CA VAL A 57 -10.62 -15.97 0.95
C VAL A 57 -11.17 -15.00 2.00
N ILE A 58 -12.33 -14.39 1.77
CA ILE A 58 -12.96 -13.46 2.73
C ILE A 58 -13.28 -14.16 4.06
N THR A 59 -13.73 -15.42 3.99
CA THR A 59 -14.13 -16.21 5.18
C THR A 59 -13.00 -17.01 5.82
N GLY A 60 -11.79 -16.97 5.25
CA GLY A 60 -10.64 -17.76 5.73
C GLY A 60 -10.74 -19.28 5.48
N ALA A 61 -11.69 -19.74 4.68
CA ALA A 61 -11.95 -21.16 4.40
C ALA A 61 -11.45 -21.57 3.00
N LEU A 62 -10.14 -21.42 2.75
CA LEU A 62 -9.54 -21.56 1.43
C LEU A 62 -9.43 -23.03 0.98
N SER A 63 -10.01 -23.34 -0.19
CA SER A 63 -9.73 -24.58 -0.93
C SER A 63 -8.27 -24.66 -1.42
N PRO A 64 -7.76 -25.85 -1.79
CA PRO A 64 -6.42 -25.98 -2.39
C PRO A 64 -6.22 -25.09 -3.62
N LEU A 65 -7.27 -24.93 -4.44
CA LEU A 65 -7.24 -24.00 -5.58
C LEU A 65 -7.09 -22.56 -5.10
N ALA A 66 -7.88 -22.10 -4.13
CA ALA A 66 -7.75 -20.75 -3.58
C ALA A 66 -6.34 -20.49 -3.05
N GLN A 67 -5.75 -21.43 -2.30
CA GLN A 67 -4.37 -21.31 -1.80
C GLN A 67 -3.35 -21.18 -2.93
N SER A 68 -3.48 -21.98 -3.98
CA SER A 68 -2.57 -21.94 -5.14
C SER A 68 -2.65 -20.65 -5.97
N LEU A 69 -3.78 -19.93 -5.88
CA LEU A 69 -4.02 -18.68 -6.61
C LEU A 69 -3.59 -17.43 -5.83
N MET A 70 -3.17 -17.57 -4.57
CA MET A 70 -2.71 -16.45 -3.75
C MET A 70 -1.33 -15.97 -4.23
N GLN A 71 -1.18 -14.66 -4.41
CA GLN A 71 0.09 -14.03 -4.77
C GLN A 71 0.86 -13.49 -3.55
N THR A 72 0.21 -13.38 -2.41
CA THR A 72 0.76 -12.87 -1.15
C THR A 72 0.45 -13.86 -0.01
N GLY A 73 0.98 -13.59 1.18
CA GLY A 73 0.59 -14.30 2.39
C GLY A 73 -0.94 -14.26 2.62
N LEU A 74 -1.44 -15.27 3.33
CA LEU A 74 -2.86 -15.40 3.65
C LEU A 74 -3.30 -14.30 4.63
N LEU A 75 -4.57 -13.92 4.57
CA LEU A 75 -5.18 -13.07 5.56
C LEU A 75 -5.25 -13.81 6.92
N PRO A 76 -5.18 -13.10 8.06
CA PRO A 76 -5.39 -13.70 9.38
C PRO A 76 -6.76 -14.38 9.46
N ALA A 77 -6.79 -15.64 9.90
CA ALA A 77 -8.01 -16.46 9.90
C ALA A 77 -9.08 -16.00 10.91
N ASP A 78 -8.67 -15.23 11.93
CA ASP A 78 -9.54 -14.88 13.06
C ASP A 78 -10.20 -13.50 12.93
N ILE A 79 -10.10 -12.87 11.75
CA ILE A 79 -10.64 -11.53 11.50
C ILE A 79 -11.82 -11.62 10.53
N THR A 80 -13.00 -11.23 11.00
CA THR A 80 -14.17 -11.05 10.12
C THR A 80 -14.25 -9.59 9.66
N PRO A 81 -14.23 -9.31 8.35
CA PRO A 81 -14.32 -7.94 7.86
C PRO A 81 -15.66 -7.28 8.23
N GLU A 82 -15.61 -6.09 8.84
CA GLU A 82 -16.82 -5.30 9.15
C GLU A 82 -17.44 -4.66 7.90
N VAL A 83 -16.60 -4.34 6.91
CA VAL A 83 -16.99 -3.72 5.65
C VAL A 83 -16.21 -4.37 4.52
N ILE A 84 -16.90 -4.67 3.42
CA ILE A 84 -16.30 -5.18 2.18
C ILE A 84 -16.52 -4.14 1.10
N THR A 85 -15.49 -3.82 0.34
CA THR A 85 -15.61 -2.96 -0.84
C THR A 85 -15.02 -3.65 -2.05
N LEU A 86 -15.67 -3.49 -3.21
CA LEU A 86 -15.20 -4.02 -4.49
C LEU A 86 -14.67 -2.86 -5.33
N SER A 87 -13.46 -2.99 -5.85
CA SER A 87 -12.81 -1.97 -6.68
C SER A 87 -12.35 -2.54 -8.04
N GLY A 88 -11.93 -1.66 -8.95
CA GLY A 88 -11.53 -2.03 -10.30
C GLY A 88 -12.71 -2.33 -11.24
N GLY A 89 -12.43 -2.84 -12.44
CA GLY A 89 -13.44 -3.04 -13.48
C GLY A 89 -14.60 -3.96 -13.07
N VAL A 90 -14.30 -5.02 -12.31
CA VAL A 90 -15.33 -5.95 -11.79
C VAL A 90 -16.18 -5.26 -10.71
N GLY A 91 -15.58 -4.46 -9.82
CA GLY A 91 -16.31 -3.66 -8.84
C GLY A 91 -17.23 -2.62 -9.49
N GLU A 92 -16.80 -2.03 -10.61
CA GLU A 92 -17.64 -1.11 -11.38
C GLU A 92 -18.80 -1.85 -12.07
N CYS A 93 -18.54 -3.01 -12.68
CA CYS A 93 -19.60 -3.86 -13.24
C CYS A 93 -20.57 -4.36 -12.17
N TYR A 94 -20.10 -4.57 -10.93
CA TYR A 94 -20.95 -5.00 -9.82
C TYR A 94 -21.93 -3.90 -9.42
N ARG A 95 -21.52 -2.63 -9.49
CA ARG A 95 -22.38 -1.47 -9.25
C ARG A 95 -23.32 -1.22 -10.44
N ASN A 96 -22.76 -1.22 -11.64
CA ASN A 96 -23.41 -0.85 -12.88
C ASN A 96 -23.31 -2.03 -13.85
N GLN A 97 -24.23 -3.00 -13.72
CA GLN A 97 -24.22 -4.19 -14.57
C GLN A 97 -24.42 -3.80 -16.05
N PRO A 98 -23.43 -4.07 -16.93
CA PRO A 98 -23.58 -3.79 -18.35
C PRO A 98 -24.58 -4.78 -18.96
N ALA A 99 -25.32 -4.32 -19.98
CA ALA A 99 -26.27 -5.18 -20.70
C ALA A 99 -25.57 -6.28 -21.51
N ASP A 100 -24.37 -6.00 -22.03
CA ASP A 100 -23.54 -6.96 -22.75
C ASP A 100 -22.48 -7.55 -21.82
N PRO A 101 -22.50 -8.87 -21.57
CA PRO A 101 -21.54 -9.53 -20.68
C PRO A 101 -20.09 -9.58 -21.20
N PHE A 102 -19.84 -9.24 -22.46
CA PHE A 102 -18.51 -9.29 -23.09
C PHE A 102 -18.01 -7.93 -23.59
N CYS A 103 -18.66 -6.84 -23.19
CA CYS A 103 -18.36 -5.47 -23.65
C CYS A 103 -16.92 -4.99 -23.38
N PHE A 104 -16.20 -5.64 -22.45
CA PHE A 104 -14.81 -5.32 -22.11
C PHE A 104 -13.79 -6.33 -22.65
N SER A 105 -14.22 -7.23 -23.54
CA SER A 105 -13.36 -8.31 -24.09
C SER A 105 -12.76 -9.21 -23.00
N ASP A 106 -13.48 -9.38 -21.89
CA ASP A 106 -13.16 -10.28 -20.80
C ASP A 106 -14.44 -10.77 -20.10
N ILE A 107 -14.28 -11.65 -19.10
CA ILE A 107 -15.41 -12.17 -18.31
C ILE A 107 -15.73 -11.33 -17.06
N GLY A 108 -15.23 -10.10 -16.97
CA GLY A 108 -15.41 -9.20 -15.83
C GLY A 108 -16.88 -8.94 -15.48
N PRO A 109 -17.75 -8.64 -16.46
CA PRO A 109 -19.19 -8.52 -16.21
C PRO A 109 -19.83 -9.80 -15.68
N LEU A 110 -19.46 -10.97 -16.21
CA LEU A 110 -19.95 -12.26 -15.72
C LEU A 110 -19.55 -12.51 -14.27
N LEU A 111 -18.30 -12.18 -13.90
CA LEU A 111 -17.83 -12.27 -12.53
C LEU A 111 -18.57 -11.31 -11.61
N ALA A 112 -18.83 -10.08 -12.05
CA ALA A 112 -19.59 -9.11 -11.29
C ALA A 112 -21.01 -9.59 -11.02
N THR A 113 -21.70 -10.16 -12.02
CA THR A 113 -23.01 -10.80 -11.85
C THR A 113 -22.94 -11.96 -10.87
N ALA A 114 -21.94 -12.85 -11.01
CA ALA A 114 -21.75 -13.98 -10.11
C ALA A 114 -21.53 -13.55 -8.65
N LEU A 115 -20.72 -12.52 -8.41
CA LEU A 115 -20.54 -11.92 -7.09
C LEU A 115 -21.86 -11.32 -6.58
N HIS A 116 -22.61 -10.62 -7.44
CA HIS A 116 -23.87 -9.99 -7.07
C HIS A 116 -24.92 -11.03 -6.68
N GLU A 117 -24.88 -12.22 -7.28
CA GLU A 117 -25.78 -13.34 -7.03
C GLU A 117 -25.31 -14.27 -5.90
N HIS A 118 -24.07 -14.14 -5.43
CA HIS A 118 -23.50 -15.05 -4.45
C HIS A 118 -24.19 -14.92 -3.08
N PRO A 119 -24.78 -16.01 -2.54
CA PRO A 119 -25.63 -15.94 -1.34
C PRO A 119 -24.89 -15.43 -0.11
N ARG A 120 -23.68 -15.97 0.17
CA ARG A 120 -22.87 -15.51 1.32
C ARG A 120 -22.41 -14.06 1.20
N LEU A 121 -22.08 -13.59 0.00
CA LEU A 121 -21.59 -12.22 -0.18
C LEU A 121 -22.73 -11.20 0.00
N ARG A 122 -23.96 -11.56 -0.39
CA ARG A 122 -25.17 -10.74 -0.15
C ARG A 122 -25.49 -10.55 1.34
N GLU A 123 -25.08 -11.49 2.18
CA GLU A 123 -25.26 -11.40 3.64
C GLU A 123 -24.18 -10.54 4.31
N MET A 124 -23.08 -10.22 3.60
CA MET A 124 -21.99 -9.39 4.11
C MET A 124 -22.25 -7.90 3.89
N ASN A 125 -21.61 -7.05 4.69
CA ASN A 125 -21.69 -5.59 4.58
C ASN A 125 -20.86 -5.07 3.40
N VAL A 126 -21.32 -5.31 2.17
CA VAL A 126 -20.71 -4.79 0.95
C VAL A 126 -21.12 -3.33 0.77
N GLN A 127 -20.14 -2.42 0.88
CA GLN A 127 -20.34 -0.99 0.72
C GLN A 127 -19.74 -0.48 -0.58
N PHE A 128 -20.37 0.59 -1.07
CA PHE A 128 -20.01 1.26 -2.30
C PHE A 128 -19.42 2.64 -1.99
N PRO A 129 -18.09 2.78 -1.86
CA PRO A 129 -17.51 4.10 -1.67
C PRO A 129 -17.81 5.01 -2.87
N ALA A 130 -17.88 6.32 -2.65
CA ALA A 130 -18.25 7.29 -3.68
C ALA A 130 -17.29 7.34 -4.89
N GLN A 131 -16.09 6.76 -4.78
CA GLN A 131 -15.06 6.76 -5.82
C GLN A 131 -14.51 5.34 -6.05
N THR A 132 -15.15 4.53 -6.91
CA THR A 132 -14.75 3.12 -7.19
C THR A 132 -13.90 2.93 -8.45
N VAL A 133 -14.13 3.71 -9.51
CA VAL A 133 -13.39 3.61 -10.79
C VAL A 133 -11.90 3.99 -10.65
N ARG A 134 -11.52 4.55 -9.50
CA ARG A 134 -10.14 4.82 -9.11
C ARG A 134 -9.87 4.47 -7.66
N ALA A 135 -10.68 3.64 -6.97
CA ALA A 135 -10.43 3.32 -5.54
C ALA A 135 -9.04 2.70 -5.31
N THR A 136 -8.55 1.86 -6.24
CA THR A 136 -7.21 1.28 -6.18
C THR A 136 -6.10 2.32 -6.47
N VAL A 137 -6.45 3.44 -7.13
CA VAL A 137 -5.54 4.55 -7.50
C VAL A 137 -5.66 5.74 -6.53
N ILE A 138 -6.81 5.89 -5.85
CA ILE A 138 -7.14 6.96 -4.90
C ILE A 138 -6.91 6.47 -3.46
N GLY A 139 -7.19 5.20 -3.16
CA GLY A 139 -6.73 4.55 -1.92
C GLY A 139 -5.21 4.42 -1.88
N ALA A 140 -4.57 4.29 -3.04
CA ALA A 140 -3.13 4.41 -3.25
C ALA A 140 -2.62 5.87 -3.31
N GLY A 141 -3.48 6.80 -3.73
CA GLY A 141 -3.16 8.18 -4.06
C GLY A 141 -3.78 9.17 -3.08
N ALA A 142 -3.99 8.79 -1.83
CA ALA A 142 -4.28 9.75 -0.78
C ALA A 142 -3.02 10.59 -0.58
N HIS A 143 -2.98 11.74 -1.27
CA HIS A 143 -1.96 12.74 -1.06
C HIS A 143 -2.49 13.74 -0.05
N THR A 144 -2.00 13.67 1.18
CA THR A 144 -2.19 14.77 2.12
C THR A 144 -1.05 15.74 1.90
N LEU A 145 -1.36 16.90 1.34
CA LEU A 145 -0.42 18.02 1.34
C LEU A 145 -0.48 18.63 2.74
N SER A 146 0.57 18.39 3.51
CA SER A 146 0.78 19.01 4.82
C SER A 146 1.78 20.15 4.68
N LEU A 147 1.59 21.20 5.46
CA LEU A 147 2.63 22.19 5.67
C LEU A 147 3.37 21.75 6.94
N SER A 148 4.70 21.65 6.91
CA SER A 148 5.42 21.32 8.15
C SER A 148 5.14 22.36 9.22
N GLY A 149 5.36 21.99 10.48
CA GLY A 149 5.41 22.95 11.58
C GLY A 149 6.38 24.10 11.29
N SER A 150 6.22 25.21 12.01
CA SER A 150 7.17 26.35 11.95
C SER A 150 8.50 26.07 12.64
N THR A 151 8.63 24.87 13.21
CA THR A 151 9.68 24.41 14.10
C THR A 151 10.55 23.35 13.45
N ILE A 152 10.65 23.28 12.13
CA ILE A 152 11.59 22.36 11.46
C ILE A 152 13.07 22.73 11.64
N TRP A 153 13.93 21.75 11.35
CA TRP A 153 15.38 21.95 11.18
C TRP A 153 15.82 21.51 9.80
N LEU A 154 16.53 22.37 9.07
CA LEU A 154 17.10 22.07 7.76
C LEU A 154 18.53 22.62 7.69
N GLU A 155 19.51 21.73 7.52
CA GLU A 155 20.91 22.12 7.41
C GLU A 155 21.64 21.25 6.38
N ASP A 156 22.25 21.90 5.40
CA ASP A 156 23.03 21.30 4.30
C ASP A 156 22.29 20.27 3.43
N VAL A 157 20.95 20.20 3.50
CA VAL A 157 20.12 19.31 2.66
C VAL A 157 19.72 20.02 1.36
N GLN A 158 20.02 19.38 0.24
CA GLN A 158 19.58 19.85 -1.08
C GLN A 158 18.12 19.45 -1.34
N LEU A 159 17.24 20.45 -1.41
CA LEU A 159 15.80 20.30 -1.68
C LEU A 159 15.47 20.80 -3.10
N PRO A 160 14.42 20.27 -3.76
CA PRO A 160 13.41 19.33 -3.25
C PRO A 160 13.85 17.86 -3.30
N LEU A 161 13.29 17.06 -2.40
CA LEU A 161 13.41 15.60 -2.40
C LEU A 161 12.05 14.97 -2.71
N ARG A 162 12.04 13.86 -3.45
CA ARG A 162 10.82 13.22 -3.93
C ARG A 162 10.85 11.72 -3.64
N ASN A 163 9.69 11.15 -3.39
CA ASN A 163 9.45 9.71 -3.27
C ASN A 163 10.36 9.04 -2.22
N LEU A 164 10.56 9.69 -1.08
CA LEU A 164 11.37 9.12 0.00
C LEU A 164 10.53 8.16 0.84
N PRO A 165 10.85 6.86 0.90
CA PRO A 165 10.13 5.91 1.74
C PRO A 165 10.32 6.24 3.23
N VAL A 166 9.25 6.10 4.01
CA VAL A 166 9.26 6.38 5.46
C VAL A 166 9.35 5.08 6.26
N ALA A 167 10.44 4.92 6.99
CA ALA A 167 10.65 3.81 7.92
C ALA A 167 10.05 4.14 9.28
N ILE A 168 8.93 3.50 9.62
CA ILE A 168 8.22 3.68 10.89
C ILE A 168 8.61 2.56 11.87
N PRO A 169 9.17 2.88 13.05
CA PRO A 169 9.51 1.89 14.05
C PRO A 169 8.23 1.28 14.66
N GLN A 170 8.19 -0.06 14.76
CA GLN A 170 7.06 -0.80 15.33
C GLN A 170 7.08 -0.85 16.88
N ASP A 171 8.22 -0.50 17.49
CA ASP A 171 8.47 -0.51 18.93
C ASP A 171 9.34 0.72 19.29
N ASP A 172 9.17 1.23 20.51
CA ASP A 172 9.90 2.38 21.05
C ASP A 172 10.98 2.00 22.07
N ALA A 173 11.08 0.73 22.46
CA ALA A 173 12.09 0.26 23.43
C ALA A 173 13.52 0.19 22.82
N ASP A 174 13.65 -0.25 21.56
CA ASP A 174 14.92 -0.30 20.82
C ASP A 174 14.76 0.28 19.41
N LEU A 175 14.79 1.61 19.35
CA LEU A 175 14.61 2.37 18.10
C LEU A 175 15.61 2.00 17.00
N VAL A 176 16.85 1.67 17.35
CA VAL A 176 17.89 1.34 16.35
C VAL A 176 17.51 0.07 15.60
N ASN A 177 17.12 -0.98 16.33
CA ASN A 177 16.69 -2.22 15.71
C ASN A 177 15.32 -2.10 15.04
N ALA A 178 14.39 -1.30 15.62
CA ALA A 178 13.08 -1.06 15.05
C ALA A 178 13.16 -0.33 13.69
N TRP A 179 13.97 0.71 13.56
CA TRP A 179 14.20 1.38 12.28
C TRP A 179 14.86 0.46 11.26
N ARG A 180 15.85 -0.33 11.67
CA ARG A 180 16.48 -1.33 10.79
C ARG A 180 15.46 -2.33 10.25
N GLN A 181 14.59 -2.84 11.11
CA GLN A 181 13.53 -3.77 10.69
C GLN A 181 12.53 -3.10 9.74
N ALA A 182 12.14 -1.85 10.01
CA ALA A 182 11.25 -1.09 9.14
C ALA A 182 11.87 -0.88 7.74
N LEU A 183 13.16 -0.57 7.65
CA LEU A 183 13.86 -0.44 6.37
C LEU A 183 13.92 -1.78 5.61
N LEU A 184 14.22 -2.88 6.31
CA LEU A 184 14.22 -4.22 5.71
C LEU A 184 12.84 -4.63 5.17
N GLN A 185 11.75 -4.24 5.85
CA GLN A 185 10.37 -4.49 5.37
C GLN A 185 10.02 -3.69 4.10
N LEU A 186 10.73 -2.59 3.86
CA LEU A 186 10.60 -1.76 2.67
C LEU A 186 11.60 -2.16 1.57
N ASP A 187 12.35 -3.25 1.75
CA ASP A 187 13.44 -3.69 0.87
C ASP A 187 14.54 -2.63 0.67
N LEU A 188 14.85 -1.84 1.70
CA LEU A 188 15.88 -0.78 1.66
C LEU A 188 17.15 -1.19 2.40
N ASP A 189 18.30 -0.85 1.82
CA ASP A 189 19.60 -0.94 2.46
C ASP A 189 19.91 0.35 3.25
N PRO A 190 20.04 0.28 4.59
CA PRO A 190 20.29 1.45 5.43
C PRO A 190 21.60 2.19 5.11
N GLN A 191 22.55 1.57 4.40
CA GLN A 191 23.86 2.17 4.07
C GLN A 191 23.93 2.82 2.68
N THR A 192 22.97 2.55 1.79
CA THR A 192 23.05 2.99 0.39
C THR A 192 21.80 3.70 -0.11
N ASP A 193 20.62 3.36 0.40
CA ASP A 193 19.36 3.95 -0.08
C ASP A 193 18.99 5.24 0.67
N ALA A 194 18.21 6.10 0.02
CA ALA A 194 17.63 7.29 0.64
C ALA A 194 16.29 6.96 1.31
N TYR A 195 16.11 7.38 2.56
CA TYR A 195 14.90 7.11 3.36
C TYR A 195 14.66 8.21 4.38
N VAL A 196 13.48 8.17 5.01
CA VAL A 196 13.14 9.00 6.16
C VAL A 196 12.85 8.13 7.37
N LEU A 197 13.44 8.45 8.52
CA LEU A 197 13.13 7.78 9.79
C LEU A 197 11.98 8.50 10.50
N ALA A 198 10.89 7.80 10.80
CA ALA A 198 9.83 8.37 11.63
C ALA A 198 10.12 8.14 13.12
N LEU A 199 9.77 9.11 13.95
CA LEU A 199 9.71 8.93 15.40
C LEU A 199 8.39 8.26 15.81
N PRO A 200 8.38 7.41 16.85
CA PRO A 200 7.14 6.86 17.37
C PRO A 200 6.17 7.98 17.81
N ALA A 201 4.92 7.91 17.36
CA ALA A 201 3.88 8.88 17.70
C ALA A 201 3.56 8.92 19.22
N THR A 202 3.87 7.85 19.94
CA THR A 202 3.69 7.72 21.40
C THR A 202 4.74 8.47 22.22
N LEU A 203 5.82 8.98 21.60
CA LEU A 203 6.87 9.67 22.34
C LEU A 203 6.34 10.94 23.01
N PRO A 204 6.52 11.09 24.33
CA PRO A 204 6.07 12.27 25.05
C PRO A 204 6.95 13.47 24.71
N VAL A 205 6.34 14.65 24.54
CA VAL A 205 7.05 15.92 24.27
C VAL A 205 7.79 16.42 25.51
N ARG A 206 8.93 15.80 25.81
CA ARG A 206 9.79 16.13 26.96
C ARG A 206 11.26 15.88 26.64
N TYR A 207 12.13 16.65 27.31
CA TYR A 207 13.58 16.59 27.10
C TYR A 207 14.17 15.18 27.27
N ALA A 208 13.71 14.40 28.25
CA ALA A 208 14.20 13.04 28.46
C ALA A 208 13.93 12.10 27.27
N ALA A 209 12.77 12.23 26.62
CA ALA A 209 12.44 11.45 25.43
C ALA A 209 13.31 11.88 24.24
N LEU A 210 13.54 13.18 24.12
CA LEU A 210 14.40 13.75 23.08
C LEU A 210 15.84 13.22 23.18
N LEU A 211 16.41 13.11 24.39
CA LEU A 211 17.72 12.51 24.59
C LEU A 211 17.79 11.04 24.18
N THR A 212 16.74 10.25 24.48
CA THR A 212 16.65 8.86 24.01
C THR A 212 16.69 8.79 22.48
N VAL A 213 15.93 9.65 21.80
CA VAL A 213 15.90 9.73 20.34
C VAL A 213 17.27 10.14 19.78
N ILE A 214 17.92 11.15 20.36
CA ILE A 214 19.25 11.61 19.92
C ILE A 214 20.28 10.49 20.03
N ASN A 215 20.30 9.78 21.16
CA ASN A 215 21.21 8.66 21.37
C ASN A 215 20.96 7.54 20.36
N ALA A 216 19.69 7.21 20.09
CA ALA A 216 19.32 6.21 19.11
C ALA A 216 19.70 6.60 17.68
N LEU A 217 19.41 7.83 17.25
CA LEU A 217 19.78 8.33 15.92
C LEU A 217 21.30 8.34 15.72
N THR A 218 22.05 8.79 16.74
CA THR A 218 23.52 8.80 16.69
C THR A 218 24.08 7.38 16.57
N ALA A 219 23.55 6.44 17.37
CA ALA A 219 23.94 5.04 17.31
C ALA A 219 23.56 4.38 15.96
N PHE A 220 22.39 4.71 15.43
CA PHE A 220 21.92 4.21 14.14
C PHE A 220 22.83 4.67 12.99
N VAL A 221 23.12 5.97 12.90
CA VAL A 221 24.03 6.54 11.89
C VAL A 221 25.44 5.96 12.01
N ALA A 222 25.97 5.81 13.23
CA ALA A 222 27.28 5.22 13.44
C ALA A 222 27.36 3.75 12.98
N ARG A 223 26.25 3.00 13.15
CA ARG A 223 26.15 1.60 12.75
C ARG A 223 25.90 1.42 11.25
N TYR A 224 25.16 2.34 10.64
CA TYR A 224 24.76 2.33 9.24
C TYR A 224 25.14 3.66 8.57
N PRO A 225 26.43 3.88 8.29
CA PRO A 225 26.86 5.07 7.57
C PRO A 225 26.25 5.07 6.17
N ASN A 226 25.68 6.20 5.76
CA ASN A 226 24.94 6.37 4.52
C ASN A 226 25.36 7.68 3.82
N PRO A 227 25.56 7.71 2.49
CA PRO A 227 25.92 8.93 1.76
C PRO A 227 24.80 9.97 1.65
N HIS A 228 23.55 9.59 1.92
CA HIS A 228 22.38 10.47 1.88
C HIS A 228 22.22 11.28 3.18
N PRO A 229 21.53 12.44 3.13
CA PRO A 229 21.19 13.21 4.33
C PRO A 229 20.41 12.36 5.35
N LEU A 230 20.60 12.64 6.64
CA LEU A 230 19.70 12.12 7.68
C LEU A 230 18.38 12.90 7.64
N LEU A 231 17.31 12.19 7.29
CA LEU A 231 15.97 12.75 7.23
C LEU A 231 15.12 12.11 8.33
N VAL A 232 14.49 12.95 9.16
CA VAL A 232 13.65 12.52 10.29
C VAL A 232 12.29 13.18 10.19
N VAL A 233 11.21 12.41 10.39
CA VAL A 233 9.87 12.97 10.61
C VAL A 233 9.34 12.69 12.00
N ALA A 234 8.54 13.61 12.53
CA ALA A 234 7.82 13.44 13.78
C ALA A 234 6.38 13.95 13.63
N GLU A 235 5.44 13.28 14.30
CA GLU A 235 4.08 13.81 14.46
C GLU A 235 4.05 14.93 15.53
N GLN A 236 4.95 14.84 16.52
CA GLN A 236 5.07 15.81 17.59
C GLN A 236 5.94 17.00 17.19
N ASP A 237 5.72 18.16 17.82
CA ASP A 237 6.54 19.37 17.72
C ASP A 237 7.92 19.18 18.35
N PHE A 238 8.84 18.57 17.60
CA PHE A 238 10.21 18.25 18.02
C PHE A 238 11.29 18.87 17.12
N GLY A 239 10.95 19.38 15.95
CA GLY A 239 11.88 19.60 14.84
C GLY A 239 13.11 20.40 15.26
N LYS A 240 12.89 21.56 15.88
CA LYS A 240 13.94 22.51 16.21
C LYS A 240 14.74 22.04 17.40
N ALA A 241 14.08 21.52 18.43
CA ALA A 241 14.74 21.01 19.62
C ALA A 241 15.61 19.79 19.29
N LEU A 242 15.10 18.86 18.49
CA LEU A 242 15.84 17.68 18.03
C LEU A 242 17.00 18.10 17.14
N GLY A 243 16.76 18.93 16.12
CA GLY A 243 17.79 19.40 15.20
C GLY A 243 18.94 20.11 15.92
N MET A 244 18.62 21.06 16.82
CA MET A 244 19.61 21.81 17.60
C MET A 244 20.50 20.92 18.48
N LEU A 245 19.94 19.86 19.06
CA LEU A 245 20.67 18.98 19.98
C LEU A 245 21.39 17.83 19.25
N LEU A 246 20.86 17.39 18.11
CA LEU A 246 21.46 16.34 17.29
C LEU A 246 22.62 16.87 16.45
N ARG A 247 22.52 18.10 15.94
CA ARG A 247 23.53 18.69 15.05
C ARG A 247 24.96 18.67 15.62
N PRO A 248 25.23 19.05 16.88
CA PRO A 248 26.57 18.99 17.46
C PRO A 248 27.15 17.57 17.49
N GLN A 249 26.30 16.53 17.54
CA GLN A 249 26.72 15.12 17.54
C GLN A 249 27.06 14.64 16.12
N LEU A 250 26.46 15.24 15.09
CA LEU A 250 26.60 14.88 13.69
C LEU A 250 26.98 16.11 12.82
N PRO A 251 28.14 16.74 13.06
CA PRO A 251 28.48 18.06 12.49
C PRO A 251 28.82 18.04 10.99
N GLN A 252 28.98 16.87 10.39
CA GLN A 252 29.31 16.73 8.96
C GLN A 252 28.18 16.08 8.14
N LEU A 253 27.12 15.62 8.81
CA LEU A 253 26.00 14.96 8.14
C LEU A 253 24.91 16.00 7.85
N PRO A 254 24.50 16.19 6.59
CA PRO A 254 23.30 16.95 6.26
C PRO A 254 22.08 16.41 7.00
N LEU A 255 21.28 17.30 7.59
CA LEU A 255 20.20 16.93 8.51
C LEU A 255 18.91 17.70 8.17
N ALA A 256 17.82 16.95 8.01
CA ALA A 256 16.47 17.51 8.05
C ALA A 256 15.64 16.83 9.15
N VAL A 257 15.03 17.64 10.01
CA VAL A 257 14.00 17.19 10.96
C VAL A 257 12.72 17.95 10.65
N ILE A 258 11.69 17.22 10.29
CA ILE A 258 10.38 17.76 9.92
C ILE A 258 9.36 17.26 10.92
N ASP A 259 8.71 18.17 11.64
CA ASP A 259 7.70 17.87 12.63
C ASP A 259 6.28 18.23 12.17
N GLU A 260 5.31 17.80 12.98
CA GLU A 260 3.87 17.95 12.71
C GLU A 260 3.44 17.26 11.40
N VAL A 261 4.12 16.16 11.04
CA VAL A 261 3.78 15.34 9.88
C VAL A 261 3.29 13.96 10.33
N VAL A 262 2.02 13.69 10.08
CA VAL A 262 1.42 12.37 10.32
C VAL A 262 1.74 11.43 9.17
N VAL A 263 2.31 10.27 9.49
CA VAL A 263 2.70 9.22 8.54
C VAL A 263 2.16 7.85 8.96
N ARG A 264 1.99 6.96 7.98
CA ARG A 264 1.53 5.58 8.16
C ARG A 264 2.49 4.61 7.47
N ALA A 265 2.42 3.35 7.87
CA ALA A 265 3.29 2.32 7.32
C ALA A 265 3.08 2.21 5.79
N GLY A 266 4.19 2.21 5.05
CA GLY A 266 4.19 2.21 3.58
C GLY A 266 4.10 3.59 2.94
N ASP A 267 4.03 4.67 3.72
CA ASP A 267 4.01 6.03 3.16
C ASP A 267 5.38 6.45 2.60
N TYR A 268 5.32 7.34 1.61
CA TYR A 268 6.41 8.06 1.00
C TYR A 268 6.21 9.55 1.20
N ILE A 269 7.31 10.30 1.29
CA ILE A 269 7.28 11.75 1.45
C ILE A 269 8.00 12.44 0.30
N ASP A 270 7.38 13.51 -0.19
CA ASP A 270 8.07 14.56 -0.92
C ASP A 270 8.32 15.75 0.01
N ILE A 271 9.54 16.28 -0.03
CA ILE A 271 9.93 17.50 0.67
C ILE A 271 10.20 18.55 -0.39
N GLY A 272 9.33 19.55 -0.49
CA GLY A 272 9.48 20.61 -1.49
C GLY A 272 10.51 21.66 -1.11
N THR A 273 10.61 22.71 -1.93
CA THR A 273 11.51 23.84 -1.69
C THR A 273 11.08 24.62 -0.44
N PRO A 274 12.02 25.04 0.43
CA PRO A 274 11.69 25.83 1.61
C PRO A 274 10.98 27.14 1.26
N LEU A 275 10.01 27.48 2.09
CA LEU A 275 9.26 28.73 2.04
C LEU A 275 9.71 29.64 3.19
N PHE A 276 9.37 30.92 3.10
CA PHE A 276 9.58 31.90 4.18
C PHE A 276 11.02 31.96 4.73
N GLY A 277 12.02 31.83 3.86
CA GLY A 277 13.42 31.92 4.25
C GLY A 277 13.96 30.67 4.97
N GLY A 278 13.32 29.50 4.78
CA GLY A 278 13.81 28.23 5.32
C GLY A 278 13.08 27.73 6.56
N SER A 279 12.10 28.49 7.07
CA SER A 279 11.40 28.15 8.32
C SER A 279 10.31 27.10 8.17
N VAL A 280 9.87 26.81 6.95
CA VAL A 280 8.79 25.85 6.65
C VAL A 280 9.06 25.18 5.30
N VAL A 281 8.71 23.91 5.18
CA VAL A 281 8.72 23.18 3.90
C VAL A 281 7.33 22.61 3.59
N PRO A 282 6.90 22.62 2.31
CA PRO A 282 5.74 21.87 1.89
C PRO A 282 6.08 20.39 1.87
N VAL A 283 5.26 19.57 2.53
CA VAL A 283 5.44 18.13 2.66
C VAL A 283 4.25 17.42 2.03
N THR A 284 4.50 16.51 1.09
CA THR A 284 3.42 15.68 0.54
C THR A 284 3.62 14.25 1.02
N VAL A 285 2.67 13.76 1.83
CA VAL A 285 2.63 12.35 2.23
C VAL A 285 1.82 11.58 1.19
N LYS A 286 2.37 10.47 0.73
CA LYS A 286 1.78 9.61 -0.31
C LYS A 286 1.76 8.18 0.17
N SER A 287 0.69 7.44 -0.09
CA SER A 287 0.68 6.00 0.19
C SER A 287 1.18 5.12 -0.97
N LEU A 288 1.58 5.73 -2.10
CA LEU A 288 2.37 5.13 -3.17
C LEU A 288 3.28 6.17 -3.85
N ALA A 289 4.49 5.77 -4.22
CA ALA A 289 5.41 6.54 -5.05
C ALA A 289 5.35 6.10 -6.52
N PHE A 290 5.30 7.07 -7.44
CA PHE A 290 5.41 6.82 -8.88
C PHE A 290 6.82 7.21 -9.35
N PRO A 291 7.46 6.43 -10.25
CA PRO A 291 8.74 6.81 -10.83
C PRO A 291 8.60 8.14 -11.58
N SER A 292 9.59 9.02 -11.38
CA SER A 292 9.74 10.31 -12.06
C SER A 292 10.42 10.16 -13.41
#